data_AF-A0AAD4PTY2-F1
#
_entry.id   AF-A0AAD4PTY2-F1
#
_cell.length_a   1.000
_cell.length_b   1.000
_cell.length_c   1.000
_cell.angle_alpha   90.00
_cell.angle_beta   90.00
_cell.angle_gamma   90.00
#
_symmetry.space_group_name_H-M   'P 1'
#
loop_
_entity.id
_entity.type
_entity.pdbx_description
1 polymer ?
#
loop_
_entity_poly.entity_id
_entity_poly.type
_entity_poly.pdbx_seq_one_letter_code
_entity_poly.pdbx_strand_id
1 'polypeptide(L)'
;MNRLQSIPSPGEKNSPGRVLVSMNPLGVPSAVQGQIEYYHPLISHESLLMTRHLHRINGVSCIYFAGAWMGYGFHEDGFAAGAHAARLITDGHASTAPLDLIQDIEDETAAAYGAGVARLALRFGVGMGIDSIRIRLLSNAAVGIRGNLQ
;
A
#
# COMPACT_ATOMS: atom_id res chain seq x y z
N MET A 1 -24.42 -0.22 16.52
CA MET A 1 -22.97 -0.06 16.26
C MET A 1 -22.32 0.32 17.59
N ASN A 2 -21.75 -0.64 18.33
CA ASN A 2 -20.95 -0.39 19.57
C ASN A 2 -20.39 -1.70 20.18
N ARG A 3 -20.89 -2.87 19.74
CA ARG A 3 -20.49 -4.19 20.28
C ARG A 3 -19.00 -4.49 20.19
N LEU A 4 -18.29 -3.96 19.18
CA LEU A 4 -16.85 -4.20 19.01
C LEU A 4 -15.98 -3.25 19.83
N GLN A 5 -16.54 -2.14 20.32
CA GLN A 5 -15.79 -1.10 21.02
C GLN A 5 -16.01 -1.14 22.53
N SER A 6 -16.89 -2.02 23.02
CA SER A 6 -17.24 -2.16 24.45
C SER A 6 -17.61 -0.85 25.15
N ILE A 7 -18.16 0.11 24.39
CA ILE A 7 -18.56 1.43 24.93
C ILE A 7 -19.97 1.31 25.54
N PRO A 8 -20.17 1.68 26.83
CA PRO A 8 -21.48 1.63 27.47
C PRO A 8 -22.50 2.52 26.77
N SER A 9 -23.74 2.04 26.65
CA SER A 9 -24.83 2.74 25.96
C SER A 9 -25.16 4.07 26.67
N PRO A 10 -25.62 5.11 25.95
CA PRO A 10 -26.05 6.35 26.59
C PRO A 10 -27.08 6.11 27.71
N GLY A 11 -26.77 6.58 28.92
CA GLY A 11 -27.59 6.37 30.12
C GLY A 11 -27.14 5.25 31.05
N GLU A 12 -26.20 4.40 30.62
CA GLU A 12 -25.58 3.39 31.48
C GLU A 12 -24.48 4.01 32.38
N LYS A 13 -24.19 3.35 33.51
CA LYS A 13 -23.11 3.77 34.41
C LYS A 13 -21.78 3.81 33.65
N ASN A 14 -21.03 4.91 33.80
CA ASN A 14 -19.78 5.19 33.09
C ASN A 14 -19.92 5.38 31.56
N SER A 15 -21.13 5.56 31.03
CA SER A 15 -21.30 5.92 29.63
C SER A 15 -20.72 7.31 29.34
N PRO A 16 -19.95 7.50 28.26
CA PRO A 16 -19.50 8.82 27.82
C PRO A 16 -20.63 9.66 27.20
N GLY A 17 -21.87 9.13 27.16
CA GLY A 17 -22.98 9.75 26.46
C GLY A 17 -22.88 9.55 24.94
N ARG A 18 -23.24 10.58 24.17
CA ARG A 18 -23.15 10.52 22.70
C ARG A 18 -21.70 10.70 22.25
N VAL A 19 -21.18 9.70 21.56
CA VAL A 19 -19.86 9.74 20.93
C VAL A 19 -20.03 10.12 19.47
N LEU A 20 -19.31 11.15 19.03
CA LEU A 20 -19.28 11.61 17.65
C LEU A 20 -17.85 11.45 17.11
N VAL A 21 -17.75 11.11 15.83
CA VAL A 21 -16.49 11.10 15.08
C VAL A 21 -16.60 12.14 13.99
N SER A 22 -15.62 13.04 13.91
CA SER A 22 -15.54 14.06 12.87
C SER A 22 -14.22 13.91 12.13
N MET A 23 -14.26 13.93 10.80
CA MET A 23 -13.08 13.92 9.95
C MET A 23 -12.89 15.33 9.38
N ASN A 24 -11.70 15.90 9.56
CA ASN A 24 -11.32 17.22 9.03
C ASN A 24 -12.36 18.35 9.34
N PRO A 25 -12.71 18.58 10.62
CA PRO A 25 -13.68 19.61 10.96
C PRO A 25 -13.15 21.01 10.65
N LEU A 26 -14.04 21.92 10.20
CA LEU A 26 -13.68 23.30 9.86
C LEU A 26 -13.14 24.13 11.05
N GLY A 27 -13.43 23.70 12.28
CA GLY A 27 -12.91 24.28 13.50
C GLY A 27 -12.63 23.19 14.54
N VAL A 28 -11.78 23.52 15.51
CA VAL A 28 -11.42 22.57 16.59
C VAL A 28 -12.66 22.28 17.43
N PRO A 29 -13.09 21.00 17.57
CA PRO A 29 -14.22 20.66 18.43
C PRO A 29 -13.92 21.02 19.90
N SER A 30 -14.93 21.48 20.64
CA SER A 30 -14.77 21.91 22.03
C SER A 30 -14.58 20.75 23.03
N ALA A 31 -14.95 19.52 22.66
CA ALA A 31 -14.93 18.36 23.54
C ALA A 31 -14.30 17.13 22.85
N VAL A 32 -13.00 17.22 22.54
CA VAL A 32 -12.23 16.13 21.91
C VAL A 32 -11.82 15.10 22.95
N GLN A 33 -12.24 13.84 22.76
CA GLN A 33 -11.80 12.70 23.59
C GLN A 33 -10.52 12.05 23.07
N GLY A 34 -10.28 12.14 21.77
CA GLY A 34 -9.10 11.61 21.10
C GLY A 34 -8.99 12.18 19.70
N GLN A 35 -7.76 12.39 19.25
CA GLN A 35 -7.45 12.84 17.90
C GLN A 35 -6.38 11.91 17.34
N ILE A 36 -6.60 11.47 16.11
CA ILE A 36 -5.64 10.64 15.39
C ILE A 36 -5.45 11.28 14.02
N GLU A 37 -4.19 11.49 13.67
CA GLU A 37 -3.81 11.92 12.33
C GLU A 37 -3.62 10.69 11.45
N TYR A 38 -4.31 10.67 10.32
CA TYR A 38 -4.21 9.61 9.33
C TYR A 38 -3.76 10.19 7.99
N TYR A 39 -2.87 9.47 7.32
CA TYR A 39 -2.48 9.77 5.95
C TYR A 39 -3.14 8.75 5.02
N HIS A 40 -3.87 9.23 4.02
CA HIS A 40 -4.45 8.38 2.99
C HIS A 40 -3.52 8.31 1.79
N PRO A 41 -3.23 7.10 1.27
CA PRO A 41 -2.47 6.97 0.03
C PRO A 41 -3.24 7.64 -1.11
N LEU A 42 -2.53 8.39 -1.95
CA LEU A 42 -3.09 8.92 -3.18
C LEU A 42 -3.10 7.80 -4.22
N ILE A 43 -4.26 7.19 -4.40
CA ILE A 43 -4.45 6.10 -5.35
C ILE A 43 -4.84 6.70 -6.70
N SER A 44 -3.91 6.67 -7.64
CA SER A 44 -4.11 7.03 -9.05
C SER A 44 -4.17 5.78 -9.94
N HIS A 45 -4.72 5.92 -11.15
CA HIS A 45 -4.71 4.85 -12.15
C HIS A 45 -3.30 4.31 -12.41
N GLU A 46 -2.30 5.19 -12.57
CA GLU A 46 -0.90 4.78 -12.73
C GLU A 46 -0.37 4.02 -11.52
N SER A 47 -0.69 4.47 -10.30
CA SER A 47 -0.23 3.79 -9.07
C SER A 47 -0.80 2.38 -8.95
N LEU A 48 -2.06 2.18 -9.35
CA LEU A 48 -2.72 0.88 -9.37
C LEU A 48 -2.08 -0.04 -10.41
N LEU A 49 -1.87 0.44 -11.64
CA LEU A 49 -1.21 -0.38 -12.67
C LEU A 49 0.19 -0.83 -12.23
N MET A 50 0.93 0.00 -11.50
CA MET A 50 2.25 -0.38 -10.98
C MET A 50 2.20 -1.51 -9.94
N THR A 51 1.08 -1.73 -9.24
CA THR A 51 0.99 -2.81 -8.25
C THR A 51 1.12 -4.19 -8.91
N ARG A 52 0.68 -4.35 -10.17
CA ARG A 52 0.89 -5.56 -10.98
C ARG A 52 2.36 -5.93 -11.17
N HIS A 53 3.27 -4.97 -11.03
CA HIS A 53 4.71 -5.21 -11.17
C HIS A 53 5.42 -5.51 -9.84
N LEU A 54 4.74 -5.39 -8.68
CA LEU A 54 5.35 -5.61 -7.36
C LEU A 54 5.90 -7.03 -7.18
N HIS A 55 5.33 -8.02 -7.86
CA HIS A 55 5.84 -9.40 -7.84
C HIS A 55 7.32 -9.51 -8.25
N ARG A 56 7.85 -8.55 -9.03
CA ARG A 56 9.25 -8.53 -9.47
C ARG A 56 10.23 -8.20 -8.34
N ILE A 57 9.77 -7.46 -7.32
CA ILE A 57 10.61 -7.03 -6.19
C ILE A 57 10.20 -7.68 -4.86
N ASN A 58 8.97 -8.17 -4.74
CA ASN A 58 8.47 -8.80 -3.53
C ASN A 58 9.13 -10.17 -3.32
N GLY A 59 9.77 -10.37 -2.17
CA GLY A 59 10.57 -11.55 -1.83
C GLY A 59 12.04 -11.47 -2.26
N VAL A 60 12.46 -10.45 -3.01
CA VAL A 60 13.87 -10.26 -3.38
C VAL A 60 14.68 -9.88 -2.14
N SER A 61 15.82 -10.54 -1.94
CA SER A 61 16.68 -10.34 -0.75
C SER A 61 15.94 -10.52 0.58
N CYS A 62 14.95 -11.41 0.63
CA CYS A 62 14.12 -11.68 1.81
C CYS A 62 13.33 -10.45 2.31
N ILE A 63 13.03 -9.50 1.42
CA ILE A 63 12.18 -8.34 1.73
C ILE A 63 10.80 -8.58 1.16
N TYR A 64 9.78 -8.48 2.01
CA TYR A 64 8.40 -8.73 1.63
C TYR A 64 7.54 -7.49 1.87
N PHE A 65 6.69 -7.17 0.90
CA PHE A 65 5.78 -6.02 0.93
C PHE A 65 4.34 -6.52 1.06
N ALA A 66 3.58 -5.88 1.94
CA ALA A 66 2.14 -6.10 2.10
C ALA A 66 1.48 -4.80 2.57
N GLY A 67 0.26 -4.55 2.09
CA GLY A 67 -0.54 -3.43 2.55
C GLY A 67 -1.72 -3.13 1.62
N ALA A 68 -2.70 -2.40 2.15
CA ALA A 68 -3.92 -2.04 1.42
C ALA A 68 -3.65 -1.22 0.15
N TRP A 69 -2.55 -0.47 0.12
CA TRP A 69 -2.09 0.32 -1.02
C TRP A 69 -1.70 -0.53 -2.25
N MET A 70 -1.59 -1.85 -2.11
CA MET A 70 -1.36 -2.76 -3.24
C MET A 70 -2.64 -3.00 -4.06
N GLY A 71 -3.80 -2.54 -3.58
CA GLY A 71 -5.08 -2.50 -4.27
C GLY A 71 -5.75 -1.13 -4.10
N TYR A 72 -7.04 -1.13 -3.80
CA TYR A 72 -7.86 0.09 -3.69
C TYR A 72 -7.79 0.79 -2.32
N GLY A 73 -6.96 0.29 -1.40
CA GLY A 73 -6.79 0.88 -0.07
C GLY A 73 -7.78 0.37 0.97
N PHE A 74 -8.53 -0.70 0.68
CA PHE A 74 -9.46 -1.30 1.63
C PHE A 74 -8.78 -2.31 2.57
N HIS A 75 -9.49 -2.70 3.64
CA HIS A 75 -8.96 -3.64 4.63
C HIS A 75 -8.75 -5.03 4.01
N GLU A 76 -9.62 -5.40 3.08
CA GLU A 76 -9.58 -6.64 2.31
C GLU A 76 -8.33 -6.73 1.43
N ASP A 77 -7.93 -5.62 0.81
CA ASP A 77 -6.68 -5.53 0.04
C ASP A 77 -5.47 -5.79 0.94
N GLY A 78 -5.47 -5.16 2.13
CA GLY A 78 -4.42 -5.34 3.13
C GLY A 78 -4.34 -6.79 3.63
N PHE A 79 -5.49 -7.40 3.89
CA PHE A 79 -5.58 -8.81 4.28
C PHE A 79 -5.05 -9.74 3.20
N ALA A 80 -5.49 -9.56 1.95
CA ALA A 80 -5.05 -10.36 0.82
C ALA A 80 -3.55 -10.22 0.56
N ALA A 81 -3.01 -8.99 0.63
CA ALA A 81 -1.59 -8.72 0.49
C ALA A 81 -0.76 -9.37 1.61
N GLY A 82 -1.24 -9.31 2.86
CA GLY A 82 -0.58 -9.97 3.99
C GLY A 82 -0.56 -11.49 3.86
N ALA A 83 -1.68 -12.09 3.48
CA ALA A 83 -1.77 -13.52 3.22
C ALA A 83 -0.85 -13.95 2.06
N HIS A 84 -0.76 -13.14 1.01
CA HIS A 84 0.15 -13.38 -0.11
C HIS A 84 1.62 -13.34 0.32
N ALA A 85 2.03 -12.34 1.09
CA ALA A 85 3.38 -12.24 1.63
C ALA A 85 3.74 -13.45 2.51
N ALA A 86 2.80 -13.92 3.34
CA ALA A 86 2.99 -15.13 4.12
C ALA A 86 3.25 -16.37 3.23
N ARG A 87 2.48 -16.54 2.14
CA ARG A 87 2.69 -17.63 1.17
C ARG A 87 4.04 -17.51 0.45
N LEU A 88 4.48 -16.30 0.11
CA LEU A 88 5.82 -16.10 -0.45
C LEU A 88 6.93 -16.54 0.51
N ILE A 89 6.72 -16.39 1.81
CA ILE A 89 7.67 -16.82 2.86
C ILE A 89 7.62 -18.34 3.04
N THR A 90 6.42 -18.96 3.08
CA THR A 90 6.28 -20.39 3.38
C THR A 90 6.49 -21.29 2.15
N ASP A 91 5.94 -20.90 1.01
CA ASP A 91 5.87 -21.73 -0.20
C ASP A 91 6.98 -21.34 -1.20
N GLY A 92 7.58 -20.17 -1.02
CA GLY A 92 8.57 -19.58 -1.90
C GLY A 92 7.96 -18.88 -3.12
N HIS A 93 8.80 -18.10 -3.81
CA HIS A 93 8.40 -17.28 -4.96
C HIS A 93 7.96 -18.13 -6.16
N ALA A 94 8.69 -19.22 -6.45
CA ALA A 94 8.40 -20.11 -7.57
C ALA A 94 7.04 -20.83 -7.45
N SER A 95 6.52 -21.00 -6.22
CA SER A 95 5.27 -21.73 -5.94
C SER A 95 4.07 -20.80 -5.69
N THR A 96 4.28 -19.48 -5.75
CA THR A 96 3.26 -18.49 -5.41
C THR A 96 2.98 -17.59 -6.60
N ALA A 97 1.75 -17.64 -7.13
CA ALA A 97 1.34 -16.80 -8.24
C ALA A 97 1.42 -15.30 -7.85
N PRO A 98 1.69 -14.40 -8.80
CA PRO A 98 1.60 -12.96 -8.58
C PRO A 98 0.22 -12.56 -8.03
N LEU A 99 0.22 -11.62 -7.08
CA LEU A 99 -1.00 -11.03 -6.57
C LEU A 99 -1.54 -10.00 -7.57
N ASP A 100 -2.81 -10.11 -7.93
CA ASP A 100 -3.54 -9.10 -8.71
C ASP A 100 -4.85 -8.77 -7.99
N LEU A 101 -4.87 -7.59 -7.35
CA LEU A 101 -6.03 -7.06 -6.62
C LEU A 101 -6.88 -6.10 -7.47
N ILE A 102 -6.47 -5.82 -8.72
CA ILE A 102 -7.11 -4.85 -9.60
C ILE A 102 -7.58 -5.49 -10.91
N GLN A 103 -8.20 -6.66 -10.79
CA GLN A 103 -8.58 -7.51 -11.93
C GLN A 103 -9.53 -6.82 -12.91
N ASP A 104 -10.25 -5.81 -12.44
CA ASP A 104 -11.22 -5.00 -13.16
C ASP A 104 -10.60 -3.78 -13.89
N ILE A 105 -9.30 -3.50 -13.70
CA ILE A 105 -8.60 -2.41 -14.40
C ILE A 105 -7.91 -2.97 -15.64
N GLU A 106 -8.30 -2.47 -16.81
CA GLU A 106 -7.60 -2.77 -18.05
C GLU A 106 -6.25 -2.03 -18.09
N ASP A 107 -5.20 -2.76 -18.47
CA ASP A 107 -3.87 -2.18 -18.68
C ASP A 107 -3.66 -1.89 -20.17
N GLU A 108 -4.19 -0.75 -20.62
CA GLU A 108 -3.90 -0.24 -21.95
C GLU A 108 -2.43 0.20 -22.11
N THR A 109 -1.73 0.44 -20.98
CA THR A 109 -0.35 0.96 -20.98
C THR A 109 0.74 -0.10 -21.14
N ALA A 110 0.49 -1.37 -20.82
CA ALA A 110 1.41 -2.48 -21.08
C ALA A 110 1.77 -2.58 -22.58
N ALA A 111 0.81 -2.30 -23.46
CA ALA A 111 1.04 -2.23 -24.90
C ALA A 111 1.96 -1.05 -25.29
N ALA A 112 1.81 0.10 -24.63
CA ALA A 112 2.57 1.31 -24.92
C ALA A 112 4.00 1.28 -24.35
N TYR A 113 4.21 0.73 -23.14
CA TYR A 113 5.53 0.63 -22.51
C TYR A 113 6.42 -0.40 -23.22
N GLY A 114 5.84 -1.53 -23.66
CA GLY A 114 6.52 -2.52 -24.50
C GLY A 114 6.99 -1.93 -25.83
N ALA A 115 6.16 -1.09 -26.47
CA ALA A 115 6.53 -0.38 -27.68
C ALA A 115 7.61 0.69 -27.44
N GLY A 116 7.58 1.38 -26.29
CA GLY A 116 8.58 2.38 -25.91
C GLY A 116 9.97 1.80 -25.66
N VAL A 117 10.05 0.69 -24.89
CA VAL A 117 11.31 -0.02 -24.61
C VAL A 117 11.87 -0.67 -25.87
N ALA A 118 11.02 -1.29 -26.71
CA ALA A 118 11.44 -1.86 -27.99
C ALA A 118 11.97 -0.78 -28.95
N ARG A 119 11.34 0.41 -28.98
CA ARG A 119 11.76 1.54 -29.82
C ARG A 119 13.04 2.21 -29.31
N LEU A 120 13.33 2.16 -28.00
CA LEU A 120 14.59 2.57 -27.41
C LEU A 120 15.72 1.56 -27.69
N ALA A 121 15.43 0.26 -27.59
CA ALA A 121 16.37 -0.83 -27.92
C ALA A 121 16.74 -0.87 -29.41
N LEU A 122 15.80 -0.55 -30.30
CA LEU A 122 16.06 -0.39 -31.74
C LEU A 122 16.84 0.89 -32.08
N ARG A 123 16.78 1.92 -31.23
CA ARG A 123 17.53 3.19 -31.42
C ARG A 123 18.95 3.15 -30.87
N PHE A 124 19.21 2.32 -29.86
CA PHE A 124 20.54 2.07 -29.31
C PHE A 124 20.87 0.60 -29.50
N GLY A 125 21.27 0.23 -30.72
CA GLY A 125 21.65 -1.14 -31.03
C GLY A 125 22.81 -1.60 -30.15
N VAL A 126 22.50 -2.33 -29.07
CA VAL A 126 23.50 -2.92 -28.17
C VAL A 126 22.95 -4.21 -27.58
N GLY A 127 23.55 -5.33 -27.97
CA GLY A 127 23.62 -6.49 -27.09
C GLY A 127 24.47 -6.14 -25.89
N MET A 128 23.88 -6.11 -24.70
CA MET A 128 24.61 -6.10 -23.43
C MET A 128 23.90 -7.05 -22.48
N GLY A 129 24.62 -8.10 -22.08
CA GLY A 129 24.27 -8.89 -20.91
C GLY A 129 24.23 -7.99 -19.68
N ILE A 130 23.16 -8.11 -18.89
CA ILE A 130 22.92 -7.26 -17.73
C ILE A 130 23.41 -7.95 -16.46
N ASP A 131 24.72 -7.93 -16.22
CA ASP A 131 25.22 -8.01 -14.85
C ASP A 131 25.05 -6.62 -14.21
N SER A 132 24.07 -6.52 -13.30
CA SER A 132 23.78 -5.40 -12.40
C SER A 132 23.30 -4.07 -13.04
N ILE A 133 22.00 -3.81 -12.91
CA ILE A 133 21.42 -2.46 -13.05
C ILE A 133 21.32 -1.85 -11.65
N ARG A 134 22.14 -0.81 -11.37
CA ARG A 134 21.93 0.09 -10.22
C ARG A 134 20.99 1.22 -10.62
N ILE A 135 19.72 1.14 -10.21
CA ILE A 135 18.80 2.29 -10.26
C ILE A 135 19.00 3.11 -8.98
N ARG A 136 19.52 4.34 -9.12
CA ARG A 136 19.55 5.33 -8.05
C ARG A 136 18.24 6.10 -8.09
N LEU A 137 17.25 5.64 -7.32
CA LEU A 137 16.03 6.43 -7.07
C LEU A 137 16.38 7.58 -6.13
N LEU A 138 16.17 8.80 -6.62
CA LEU A 138 16.26 10.01 -5.82
C LEU A 138 15.18 9.99 -4.75
N SER A 139 15.58 10.44 -3.57
CA SER A 139 14.85 10.48 -2.32
C SER A 139 13.44 11.05 -2.44
N ASN A 140 12.45 10.32 -1.91
CA ASN A 140 11.38 10.93 -1.14
C ASN A 140 11.52 10.44 0.30
N ALA A 141 11.46 11.40 1.23
CA ALA A 141 11.89 11.31 2.61
C ALA A 141 11.38 10.07 3.36
N ALA A 142 12.30 9.26 3.86
CA ALA A 142 12.08 8.48 5.07
C ALA A 142 12.29 9.42 6.26
N VAL A 143 11.20 9.94 6.84
CA VAL A 143 11.27 10.59 8.15
C VAL A 143 11.36 9.47 9.19
N GLY A 144 12.57 9.31 9.74
CA GLY A 144 12.82 8.42 10.86
C GLY A 144 12.10 8.92 12.12
N ILE A 145 11.37 8.03 12.77
CA ILE A 145 10.89 8.25 14.13
C ILE A 145 12.10 8.15 15.05
N ARG A 146 12.66 9.29 15.45
CA ARG A 146 13.46 9.37 16.69
C ARG A 146 12.49 9.24 17.85
N GLY A 147 12.42 8.06 18.44
CA GLY A 147 11.92 7.93 19.79
C GLY A 147 12.91 8.60 20.74
N ASN A 148 12.48 9.68 21.39
CA ASN A 148 13.04 10.10 22.66
C ASN A 148 11.90 10.07 23.66
N LEU A 149 12.18 9.48 24.83
CA LEU A 149 11.51 9.47 26.15
C LEU A 149 11.79 8.07 26.74
N GLN A 150 12.66 7.86 27.74
CA GLN A 150 13.36 8.73 28.69
C GLN A 150 14.81 8.26 28.88
#